data_AF-A0A7C2IRG0-F1
#
_entry.id   AF-A0A7C2IRG0-F1
#
_cell.length_a   1.000
_cell.length_b   1.000
_cell.length_c   1.000
_cell.angle_alpha   90.00
_cell.angle_beta   90.00
_cell.angle_gamma   90.00
#
_symmetry.space_group_name_H-M   'P 1'
#
loop_
_entity.id
_entity.type
_entity.pdbx_description
1 polymer ?
#
loop_
_entity_poly.entity_id
_entity_poly.type
_entity_poly.pdbx_seq_one_letter_code
_entity_poly.pdbx_strand_id
1 'polypeptide(L)'
;MDNQPMARVPARWATRMRFLFYARPLFRAWEIICNHLARWLTDRRVLHDVRYQRQLAQLDLRRMAIQRGLGRISRSHAHVCARCGHCCKGTRERDAFLDRILQQPQTEHLGARRRTGEMVGFQRAREAQCVLHLAAAHLPGGCPELTCQGCRLPNELRPMQCLAYFCGAAVRALSQEECEQGIQLIRQLLRLQWDAVRLAARSRRWHVSGKA
;
A
#
# COMPACT_ATOMS: atom_id res chain seq x y z
N MET A 1 36.51 -9.53 5.59
CA MET A 1 36.05 -8.85 4.36
C MET A 1 35.36 -7.58 4.79
N ASP A 2 36.09 -6.48 4.76
CA ASP A 2 35.56 -5.15 5.11
C ASP A 2 34.54 -4.72 4.05
N ASN A 3 33.26 -4.79 4.40
CA ASN A 3 32.20 -4.12 3.66
C ASN A 3 32.37 -2.62 3.85
N GLN A 4 33.26 -2.00 3.08
CA GLN A 4 33.25 -0.54 2.95
C GLN A 4 31.85 -0.14 2.46
N PRO A 5 31.15 0.77 3.16
CA PRO A 5 29.85 1.25 2.71
C PRO A 5 30.05 1.93 1.35
N MET A 6 29.57 1.31 0.28
CA MET A 6 29.56 1.92 -1.05
C MET A 6 28.97 3.32 -0.93
N ALA A 7 29.72 4.31 -1.39
CA ALA A 7 29.31 5.71 -1.36
C ALA A 7 27.94 5.84 -2.05
N ARG A 8 26.93 6.30 -1.29
CA ARG A 8 25.57 6.48 -1.81
C ARG A 8 25.57 7.60 -2.84
N VAL A 9 25.49 7.25 -4.11
CA VAL A 9 25.40 8.22 -5.20
C VAL A 9 24.03 8.93 -5.13
N PRO A 10 24.01 10.28 -5.02
CA PRO A 10 22.76 11.03 -5.04
C PRO A 10 21.99 10.78 -6.35
N ALA A 11 20.66 10.66 -6.27
CA ALA A 11 19.85 10.48 -7.46
C ALA A 11 19.89 11.71 -8.38
N ARG A 12 20.01 11.46 -9.68
CA ARG A 12 19.87 12.47 -10.74
C ARG A 12 18.50 13.12 -10.63
N TRP A 13 18.43 14.41 -10.93
CA TRP A 13 17.18 15.18 -10.84
C TRP A 13 16.05 14.53 -11.67
N ALA A 14 16.34 14.10 -12.90
CA ALA A 14 15.37 13.42 -13.76
C ALA A 14 14.80 12.14 -13.13
N THR A 15 15.65 11.32 -12.49
CA THR A 15 15.23 10.10 -11.79
C THR A 15 14.34 10.42 -10.60
N ARG A 16 14.68 11.45 -9.81
CA ARG A 16 13.85 11.92 -8.70
C ARG A 16 12.48 12.39 -9.15
N MET A 17 12.43 13.19 -10.22
CA MET A 17 11.17 13.68 -10.79
C MET A 17 10.30 12.54 -11.32
N ARG A 18 10.93 11.57 -12.01
CA ARG A 18 10.24 10.35 -12.45
C ARG A 18 9.70 9.57 -11.24
N PHE A 19 10.51 9.32 -10.23
CA PHE A 19 10.07 8.62 -9.02
C PHE A 19 8.89 9.35 -8.35
N LEU A 20 8.97 10.67 -8.17
CA LEU A 20 7.86 11.47 -7.62
C LEU A 20 6.58 11.39 -8.46
N PHE A 21 6.71 11.42 -9.79
CA PHE A 21 5.56 11.27 -10.69
C PHE A 21 4.87 9.91 -10.52
N TYR A 22 5.65 8.83 -10.46
CA TYR A 22 5.11 7.48 -10.20
C TYR A 22 4.49 7.40 -8.80
N ALA A 23 5.18 7.90 -7.77
CA ALA A 23 4.80 7.80 -6.36
C ALA A 23 3.56 8.63 -5.96
N ARG A 24 3.27 9.72 -6.68
CA ARG A 24 2.18 10.65 -6.33
C ARG A 24 1.07 10.73 -7.38
N PRO A 25 1.18 11.53 -8.46
CA PRO A 25 0.06 11.74 -9.37
C PRO A 25 -0.37 10.45 -10.07
N LEU A 26 0.58 9.67 -10.59
CA LEU A 26 0.25 8.45 -11.32
C LEU A 26 -0.35 7.40 -10.39
N PHE A 27 0.30 7.12 -9.26
CA PHE A 27 -0.23 6.16 -8.29
C PHE A 27 -1.63 6.57 -7.81
N ARG A 28 -1.86 7.84 -7.50
CA ARG A 28 -3.18 8.30 -7.04
C ARG A 28 -4.27 8.08 -8.07
N ALA A 29 -4.03 8.52 -9.31
CA ALA A 29 -5.00 8.38 -10.39
C ALA A 29 -5.32 6.89 -10.63
N TRP A 30 -4.28 6.07 -10.71
CA TRP A 30 -4.41 4.64 -10.94
C TRP A 30 -5.13 3.92 -9.79
N GLU A 31 -4.78 4.26 -8.56
CA GLU A 31 -5.39 3.72 -7.34
C GLU A 31 -6.89 4.05 -7.30
N ILE A 32 -7.29 5.29 -7.62
CA ILE A 32 -8.71 5.67 -7.72
C ILE A 32 -9.40 4.80 -8.78
N ILE A 33 -8.88 4.76 -10.01
CA ILE A 33 -9.48 4.01 -11.12
C ILE A 33 -9.65 2.53 -10.73
N CYS A 34 -8.59 1.87 -10.27
CA CYS A 34 -8.62 0.45 -9.94
C CYS A 34 -9.56 0.14 -8.78
N ASN A 35 -9.62 0.99 -7.76
CA ASN A 35 -10.56 0.81 -6.65
C ASN A 35 -12.01 0.86 -7.12
N HIS A 36 -12.36 1.85 -7.94
CA HIS A 36 -13.72 1.98 -8.45
C HIS A 36 -14.10 0.85 -9.41
N LEU A 37 -13.18 0.46 -10.31
CA LEU A 37 -13.40 -0.66 -11.23
C LEU A 37 -13.53 -1.99 -10.50
N ALA A 38 -12.62 -2.32 -9.58
CA ALA A 38 -12.71 -3.55 -8.81
C ALA A 38 -14.01 -3.60 -8.02
N ARG A 39 -14.39 -2.50 -7.35
CA ARG A 39 -15.68 -2.43 -6.63
C ARG A 39 -16.87 -2.70 -7.53
N TRP A 40 -16.88 -2.13 -8.73
CA TRP A 40 -17.98 -2.32 -9.68
C TRP A 40 -18.04 -3.75 -10.25
N LEU A 41 -16.87 -4.37 -10.44
CA LEU A 41 -16.75 -5.69 -11.06
C LEU A 41 -16.86 -6.84 -10.06
N THR A 42 -16.55 -6.62 -8.79
CA THR A 42 -16.63 -7.64 -7.74
C THR A 42 -18.08 -7.94 -7.40
N ASP A 43 -18.52 -9.16 -7.69
CA ASP A 43 -19.76 -9.71 -7.17
C ASP A 43 -19.55 -10.16 -5.71
N ARG A 44 -20.46 -9.80 -4.81
CA ARG A 44 -20.38 -10.17 -3.39
C ARG A 44 -20.38 -11.68 -3.18
N ARG A 45 -21.08 -12.42 -4.04
CA ARG A 45 -21.18 -13.89 -3.93
C ARG A 45 -19.82 -14.57 -4.11
N VAL A 46 -19.02 -14.02 -5.03
CA VAL A 46 -17.66 -14.49 -5.32
C VAL A 46 -16.73 -14.32 -4.12
N LEU A 47 -16.99 -13.37 -3.21
CA LEU A 47 -16.11 -13.16 -2.04
C LEU A 47 -16.05 -14.38 -1.11
N HIS A 48 -17.05 -15.26 -1.16
CA HIS A 48 -17.08 -16.52 -0.43
C HIS A 48 -16.56 -17.71 -1.24
N ASP A 49 -16.25 -17.53 -2.53
CA ASP A 49 -15.72 -18.58 -3.38
C ASP A 49 -14.25 -18.88 -3.05
N VAL A 50 -13.95 -20.15 -2.79
CA VAL A 50 -12.61 -20.62 -2.37
C VAL A 50 -11.57 -20.36 -3.45
N ARG A 51 -11.91 -20.52 -4.74
CA ARG A 51 -10.99 -20.26 -5.85
C ARG A 51 -10.66 -18.78 -5.93
N TYR A 52 -11.65 -17.90 -5.76
CA TYR A 52 -11.43 -16.45 -5.72
C TYR A 52 -10.52 -16.05 -4.56
N GLN A 53 -10.82 -16.54 -3.35
CA GLN A 53 -10.03 -16.25 -2.16
C GLN A 53 -8.58 -16.70 -2.29
N ARG A 54 -8.33 -17.89 -2.86
CA ARG A 54 -6.96 -18.37 -3.15
C ARG A 54 -6.21 -17.43 -4.10
N GLN A 55 -6.86 -16.93 -5.15
CA GLN A 55 -6.24 -16.00 -6.08
C GLN A 55 -6.02 -14.61 -5.46
N LEU A 56 -6.93 -14.13 -4.61
CA LEU A 56 -6.72 -12.91 -3.83
C LEU A 56 -5.55 -13.06 -2.86
N ALA A 57 -5.43 -14.19 -2.17
CA ALA A 57 -4.32 -14.45 -1.25
C ALA A 57 -2.96 -14.43 -1.97
N GLN A 58 -2.88 -14.98 -3.19
CA GLN A 58 -1.67 -14.89 -4.02
C GLN A 58 -1.32 -13.44 -4.38
N LEU A 59 -2.33 -12.61 -4.68
CA LEU A 59 -2.13 -11.18 -4.89
C LEU A 59 -1.71 -10.47 -3.60
N ASP A 60 -2.27 -10.82 -2.44
CA ASP A 60 -1.86 -10.23 -1.15
C ASP A 60 -0.40 -10.56 -0.82
N LEU A 61 0.05 -11.80 -1.06
CA LEU A 61 1.46 -12.18 -0.88
C LEU A 61 2.39 -11.35 -1.77
N ARG A 62 2.02 -11.13 -3.04
CA ARG A 62 2.77 -10.26 -3.95
C ARG A 62 2.76 -8.81 -3.45
N ARG A 63 1.62 -8.31 -2.96
CA ARG A 63 1.46 -6.96 -2.39
C ARG A 63 2.41 -6.78 -1.21
N MET A 64 2.40 -7.72 -0.26
CA MET A 64 3.29 -7.71 0.91
C MET A 64 4.77 -7.71 0.50
N ALA A 65 5.15 -8.50 -0.50
CA ALA A 65 6.54 -8.53 -0.99
C ALA A 65 6.98 -7.18 -1.58
N ILE A 66 6.13 -6.55 -2.40
CA ILE A 66 6.39 -5.20 -2.95
C ILE A 66 6.50 -4.18 -1.81
N GLN A 67 5.59 -4.24 -0.85
CA GLN A 67 5.57 -3.37 0.31
C GLN A 67 6.78 -3.52 1.22
N ARG A 68 7.34 -4.74 1.37
CA ARG A 68 8.63 -4.93 2.05
C ARG A 68 9.75 -4.20 1.32
N GLY A 69 9.76 -4.27 -0.02
CA GLY A 69 10.71 -3.54 -0.85
C GLY A 69 10.63 -2.04 -0.62
N LEU A 70 9.43 -1.46 -0.77
CA LEU A 70 9.17 -0.03 -0.50
C LEU A 70 9.45 0.33 0.97
N GLY A 71 9.19 -0.60 1.88
CA GLY A 71 9.46 -0.52 3.31
C GLY A 71 10.95 -0.46 3.64
N ARG A 72 11.84 -1.08 2.85
CA ARG A 72 13.30 -0.94 3.00
C ARG A 72 13.78 0.43 2.54
N ILE A 73 13.30 0.88 1.38
CA ILE A 73 13.59 2.23 0.85
C ILE A 73 13.06 3.32 1.77
N SER A 74 11.88 3.13 2.38
CA SER A 74 11.34 4.11 3.33
C SER A 74 11.99 4.04 4.70
N ARG A 75 12.43 2.86 5.19
CA ARG A 75 13.11 2.73 6.49
C ARG A 75 14.44 3.47 6.53
N SER A 76 15.22 3.49 5.45
CA SER A 76 16.42 4.32 5.37
C SER A 76 16.13 5.82 5.58
N HIS A 77 14.87 6.24 5.44
CA HIS A 77 14.44 7.64 5.49
C HIS A 77 13.22 7.89 6.39
N ALA A 78 12.86 6.95 7.27
CA ALA A 78 11.62 6.99 8.05
C ALA A 78 11.53 8.20 9.00
N HIS A 79 12.68 8.68 9.46
CA HIS A 79 12.80 9.90 10.25
C HIS A 79 12.28 11.15 9.50
N VAL A 80 12.36 11.18 8.16
CA VAL A 80 11.84 12.28 7.33
C VAL A 80 10.31 12.31 7.37
N CYS A 81 9.67 11.13 7.32
CA CYS A 81 8.22 11.01 7.42
C CYS A 81 7.70 11.38 8.82
N ALA A 82 8.37 10.92 9.88
CA ALA A 82 8.03 11.27 11.26
C ALA A 82 8.20 12.78 11.54
N ARG A 83 9.27 13.40 11.01
CA ARG A 83 9.47 14.86 11.13
C ARG A 83 8.51 15.68 10.27
N CYS A 84 8.21 15.27 9.04
CA CYS A 84 7.37 16.10 8.16
C CYS A 84 5.89 16.06 8.54
N GLY A 85 5.38 14.92 9.01
CA GLY A 85 3.96 14.68 9.37
C GLY A 85 2.95 14.86 8.23
N HIS A 86 3.29 15.62 7.19
CA HIS A 86 2.41 16.12 6.14
C HIS A 86 1.85 15.01 5.24
N CYS A 87 2.66 14.00 4.90
CA CYS A 87 2.22 12.85 4.10
C CYS A 87 1.16 12.00 4.82
N CYS A 88 1.16 12.09 6.15
CA CYS A 88 0.24 11.40 7.03
C CYS A 88 -0.89 12.31 7.54
N LYS A 89 -0.92 13.60 7.16
CA LYS A 89 -2.07 14.47 7.42
C LYS A 89 -3.27 13.99 6.61
N GLY A 90 -4.45 14.18 7.16
CA GLY A 90 -5.69 13.64 6.60
C GLY A 90 -5.99 12.26 7.17
N THR A 91 -7.14 12.16 7.82
CA THR A 91 -7.47 11.11 8.78
C THR A 91 -8.24 9.92 8.19
N ARG A 92 -8.70 9.97 6.93
CA ARG A 92 -9.94 9.24 6.59
C ARG A 92 -10.05 8.54 5.23
N GLU A 93 -9.02 8.44 4.39
CA GLU A 93 -9.20 7.83 3.04
C GLU A 93 -8.11 6.85 2.60
N ARG A 94 -7.38 6.29 3.56
CA ARG A 94 -6.22 5.42 3.28
C ARG A 94 -6.62 3.97 3.02
N ASP A 95 -7.71 3.53 3.62
CA ASP A 95 -8.22 2.17 3.47
C ASP A 95 -9.11 2.10 2.23
N ALA A 96 -8.53 1.65 1.13
CA ALA A 96 -9.20 1.58 -0.16
C ALA A 96 -9.88 0.22 -0.34
N PHE A 97 -10.95 0.15 -1.15
CA PHE A 97 -11.68 -1.10 -1.39
C PHE A 97 -10.75 -2.25 -1.78
N LEU A 98 -9.87 -2.02 -2.76
CA LEU A 98 -8.98 -3.05 -3.30
C LEU A 98 -7.96 -3.51 -2.25
N ASP A 99 -7.44 -2.58 -1.43
CA ASP A 99 -6.56 -2.90 -0.31
C ASP A 99 -7.26 -3.77 0.74
N ARG A 100 -8.52 -3.47 1.07
CA ARG A 100 -9.30 -4.27 2.03
C ARG A 100 -9.59 -5.66 1.53
N ILE A 101 -10.10 -5.82 0.30
CA ILE A 101 -10.48 -7.15 -0.19
C ILE A 101 -9.26 -8.06 -0.39
N LEU A 102 -8.08 -7.50 -0.67
CA LEU A 102 -6.85 -8.28 -0.74
C LEU A 102 -6.45 -8.81 0.64
N GLN A 103 -6.57 -7.97 1.67
CA GLN A 103 -6.16 -8.32 3.03
C GLN A 103 -7.20 -9.12 3.81
N GLN A 104 -8.48 -8.87 3.54
CA GLN A 104 -9.64 -9.45 4.19
C GLN A 104 -10.79 -9.52 3.17
N PRO A 105 -10.85 -10.58 2.34
CA PRO A 105 -11.85 -10.73 1.29
C PRO A 105 -13.30 -10.63 1.78
N GLN A 106 -13.55 -11.02 3.03
CA GLN A 106 -14.86 -11.01 3.67
C GLN A 106 -15.23 -9.66 4.32
N THR A 107 -14.54 -8.56 3.96
CA THR A 107 -14.84 -7.23 4.50
C THR A 107 -16.28 -6.81 4.17
N GLU A 108 -17.01 -6.36 5.19
CA GLU A 108 -18.37 -5.80 5.02
C GLU A 108 -18.35 -4.41 4.34
N HIS A 109 -17.19 -3.75 4.37
CA HIS A 109 -17.03 -2.39 3.85
C HIS A 109 -16.67 -2.39 2.36
N LEU A 110 -17.71 -2.35 1.53
CA LEU A 110 -17.57 -2.42 0.07
C LEU A 110 -17.50 -1.04 -0.63
N GLY A 111 -17.55 0.06 0.11
CA GLY A 111 -17.37 1.41 -0.44
C GLY A 111 -15.95 1.62 -1.00
N ALA A 112 -15.77 2.50 -2.00
CA ALA A 112 -14.45 2.73 -2.61
C ALA A 112 -13.40 3.20 -1.59
N ARG A 113 -13.83 3.98 -0.61
CA ARG A 113 -13.03 4.47 0.53
C ARG A 113 -13.81 4.25 1.81
N ARG A 114 -13.11 3.97 2.90
CA ARG A 114 -13.69 3.93 4.24
C ARG A 114 -13.31 5.21 4.98
N ARG A 115 -14.32 6.03 5.34
CA ARG A 115 -14.14 7.33 6.00
C ARG A 115 -14.00 7.27 7.52
N THR A 116 -14.43 6.18 8.15
CA THR A 116 -14.49 6.02 9.61
C THR A 116 -14.22 4.56 9.99
N GLY A 117 -13.74 4.34 11.21
CA GLY A 117 -13.44 3.02 11.76
C GLY A 117 -11.99 2.59 11.60
N GLU A 118 -11.68 1.45 12.21
CA GLU A 118 -10.34 0.88 12.30
C GLU A 118 -9.89 0.28 10.96
N MET A 119 -8.67 0.57 10.51
CA MET A 119 -8.15 0.01 9.25
C MET A 119 -7.98 -1.50 9.35
N VAL A 120 -8.28 -2.24 8.27
CA VAL A 120 -8.08 -3.71 8.20
C VAL A 120 -6.65 -4.09 8.58
N GLY A 121 -5.66 -3.33 8.11
CA GLY A 121 -4.26 -3.55 8.46
C GLY A 121 -3.96 -3.45 9.97
N PHE A 122 -4.67 -2.59 10.69
CA PHE A 122 -4.51 -2.44 12.14
C PHE A 122 -5.17 -3.58 12.92
N GLN A 123 -6.37 -4.00 12.48
CA GLN A 123 -7.04 -5.19 13.03
C GLN A 123 -6.13 -6.42 12.94
N ARG A 124 -5.61 -6.69 11.73
CA ARG A 124 -4.68 -7.79 11.49
C ARG A 124 -3.39 -7.67 12.30
N ALA A 125 -2.84 -6.47 12.45
CA ALA A 125 -1.62 -6.26 13.24
C ALA A 125 -1.85 -6.54 14.74
N ARG A 126 -3.03 -6.18 15.26
CA ARG A 126 -3.43 -6.44 16.64
C ARG A 126 -3.64 -7.93 16.89
N GLU A 127 -4.36 -8.60 16.00
CA GLU A 127 -4.58 -10.06 16.03
C GLU A 127 -3.25 -10.83 15.98
N ALA A 128 -2.32 -10.39 15.14
CA ALA A 128 -0.99 -10.97 15.03
C ALA A 128 0.02 -10.44 16.08
N GLN A 129 -0.43 -9.63 17.05
CA GLN A 129 0.39 -9.04 18.12
C GLN A 129 1.69 -8.36 17.61
N CYS A 130 1.63 -7.70 16.46
CA CYS A 130 2.79 -7.08 15.80
C CYS A 130 2.62 -5.57 15.58
N VAL A 131 1.73 -4.93 16.36
CA VAL A 131 1.61 -3.47 16.38
C VAL A 131 2.90 -2.85 16.90
N LEU A 132 3.45 -1.91 16.14
CA LEU A 132 4.68 -1.19 16.46
C LEU A 132 4.38 0.04 17.31
N HIS A 133 5.39 0.51 18.06
CA HIS A 133 5.36 1.80 18.77
C HIS A 133 4.14 2.00 19.70
N LEU A 134 3.67 0.93 20.38
CA LEU A 134 2.48 0.97 21.23
C LEU A 134 2.54 2.04 22.34
N ALA A 135 3.72 2.28 22.90
CA ALA A 135 3.94 3.26 23.97
C ALA A 135 4.25 4.69 23.46
N ALA A 136 4.37 4.89 22.14
CA ALA A 136 4.75 6.19 21.58
C ALA A 136 3.54 7.12 21.46
N ALA A 137 3.73 8.40 21.78
CA ALA A 137 2.69 9.41 21.64
C ALA A 137 2.25 9.59 20.17
N HIS A 138 0.94 9.74 19.95
CA HIS A 138 0.37 10.04 18.65
C HIS A 138 0.79 11.43 18.15
N LEU A 139 0.98 11.56 16.84
CA LEU A 139 1.28 12.86 16.24
C LEU A 139 -0.03 13.67 16.05
N PRO A 140 -0.19 14.85 16.68
CA PRO A 140 -1.39 15.66 16.54
C PRO A 140 -1.71 16.01 15.08
N GLY A 141 -2.97 15.87 14.68
CA GLY A 141 -3.42 16.15 13.30
C GLY A 141 -2.95 15.15 12.24
N GLY A 142 -2.23 14.10 12.63
CA GLY A 142 -1.83 12.99 11.77
C GLY A 142 -2.91 11.91 11.64
N CYS A 143 -2.61 10.90 10.81
CA CYS A 143 -3.32 9.62 10.80
C CYS A 143 -3.34 9.02 12.22
N PRO A 144 -4.44 8.38 12.66
CA PRO A 144 -4.51 7.73 13.97
C PRO A 144 -3.37 6.75 14.24
N GLU A 145 -2.82 6.11 13.20
CA GLU A 145 -1.72 5.15 13.38
C GLU A 145 -0.32 5.76 13.30
N LEU A 146 -0.19 7.09 13.22
CA LEU A 146 1.10 7.76 13.24
C LEU A 146 1.47 8.22 14.67
N THR A 147 2.67 7.86 15.09
CA THR A 147 3.30 8.29 16.35
C THR A 147 4.53 9.15 16.07
N CYS A 148 5.10 9.74 17.12
CA CYS A 148 6.39 10.42 17.06
C CYS A 148 7.55 9.51 16.63
N GLN A 149 7.41 8.19 16.74
CA GLN A 149 8.42 7.20 16.32
C GLN A 149 8.15 6.59 14.94
N GLY A 150 7.01 6.94 14.30
CA GLY A 150 6.60 6.40 13.01
C GLY A 150 5.24 5.72 13.06
N CYS A 151 4.89 4.99 11.99
CA CYS A 151 3.59 4.34 11.90
C CYS A 151 3.56 3.02 12.70
N ARG A 152 2.48 2.83 13.45
CA ARG A 152 2.21 1.64 14.29
C ARG A 152 1.99 0.36 13.49
N LEU A 153 1.73 0.47 12.18
CA LEU A 153 1.57 -0.68 11.31
C LEU A 153 2.92 -1.15 10.77
N PRO A 154 3.18 -2.48 10.78
CA PRO A 154 4.21 -3.09 9.93
C PRO A 154 3.97 -2.73 8.46
N ASN A 155 5.05 -2.66 7.68
CA ASN A 155 4.99 -2.20 6.29
C ASN A 155 3.99 -3.01 5.45
N GLU A 156 3.98 -4.32 5.62
CA GLU A 156 3.15 -5.29 4.90
C GLU A 156 1.66 -5.16 5.20
N LEU A 157 1.32 -4.57 6.35
CA LEU A 157 -0.06 -4.36 6.78
C LEU A 157 -0.53 -2.93 6.54
N ARG A 158 0.35 -2.03 6.09
CA ARG A 158 -0.07 -0.68 5.70
C ARG A 158 -0.92 -0.76 4.44
N PRO A 159 -1.86 0.18 4.22
CA PRO A 159 -2.46 0.38 2.92
C PRO A 159 -1.38 0.65 1.85
N MET A 160 -1.60 0.18 0.61
CA MET A 160 -0.65 0.40 -0.50
C MET A 160 -0.28 1.87 -0.65
N GLN A 161 -1.27 2.76 -0.50
CA GLN A 161 -1.08 4.20 -0.55
C GLN A 161 0.02 4.68 0.42
N CYS A 162 0.06 4.15 1.64
CA CYS A 162 0.97 4.60 2.69
C CYS A 162 2.44 4.28 2.39
N LEU A 163 2.74 3.30 1.53
CA LEU A 163 4.11 2.98 1.12
C LEU A 163 4.46 3.46 -0.28
N ALA A 164 3.47 3.71 -1.13
CA ALA A 164 3.72 4.26 -2.46
C ALA A 164 3.96 5.78 -2.43
N TYR A 165 3.37 6.49 -1.47
CA TYR A 165 3.46 7.96 -1.39
C TYR A 165 4.76 8.44 -0.73
N PHE A 166 5.69 8.94 -1.56
CA PHE A 166 6.86 9.67 -1.13
C PHE A 166 6.71 11.17 -1.39
N CYS A 167 7.08 12.02 -0.43
CA CYS A 167 7.14 13.47 -0.64
C CYS A 167 8.49 13.92 -1.19
N GLY A 168 8.56 15.17 -1.69
CA GLY A 168 9.79 15.74 -2.23
C GLY A 168 10.96 15.69 -1.24
N ALA A 169 10.71 15.90 0.07
CA ALA A 169 11.74 15.78 1.10
C ALA A 169 12.30 14.36 1.20
N ALA A 170 11.43 13.34 1.21
CA ALA A 170 11.87 11.94 1.23
C ALA A 170 12.66 11.58 -0.04
N VAL A 171 12.21 12.02 -1.21
CA VAL A 171 12.88 11.71 -2.49
C VAL A 171 14.24 12.38 -2.64
N ARG A 172 14.43 13.57 -2.07
CA ARG A 172 15.75 14.22 -2.06
C ARG A 172 16.79 13.42 -1.29
N ALA A 173 16.37 12.68 -0.26
CA ALA A 173 17.26 11.85 0.55
C ALA A 173 17.62 10.50 -0.13
N LEU A 174 16.89 10.10 -1.18
CA LEU A 174 17.13 8.83 -1.87
C LEU A 174 18.38 8.87 -2.76
N SER A 175 19.10 7.74 -2.78
CA SER A 175 20.13 7.45 -3.77
C SER A 175 19.53 7.18 -5.15
N GLN A 176 20.38 7.17 -6.19
CA GLN A 176 19.98 6.80 -7.55
C GLN A 176 19.32 5.40 -7.58
N GLU A 177 19.98 4.42 -6.98
CA GLU A 177 19.51 3.02 -6.91
C GLU A 177 18.17 2.92 -6.15
N GLU A 178 18.04 3.60 -5.02
CA GLU A 178 16.79 3.63 -4.25
C GLU A 178 15.64 4.22 -5.08
N CYS A 179 15.89 5.26 -5.87
CA CYS A 179 14.87 5.82 -6.77
C CYS A 179 14.48 4.85 -7.90
N GLU A 180 15.45 4.19 -8.53
CA GLU A 180 15.20 3.25 -9.62
C GLU A 180 14.46 2.00 -9.14
N GLN A 181 14.93 1.40 -8.04
CA GLN A 181 14.26 0.28 -7.38
C GLN A 181 12.85 0.68 -6.94
N GLY A 182 12.71 1.89 -6.39
CA GLY A 182 11.43 2.45 -6.00
C GLY A 182 10.46 2.60 -7.18
N ILE A 183 10.91 3.11 -8.34
CA ILE A 183 10.11 3.18 -9.58
C ILE A 183 9.65 1.78 -9.99
N GLN A 184 10.55 0.80 -9.97
CA GLN A 184 10.23 -0.58 -10.35
C GLN A 184 9.15 -1.18 -9.42
N LEU A 185 9.30 -1.01 -8.11
CA LEU A 185 8.35 -1.50 -7.11
C LEU A 185 6.98 -0.82 -7.24
N ILE A 186 6.94 0.51 -7.45
CA ILE A 186 5.67 1.23 -7.68
C ILE A 186 5.00 0.69 -8.95
N ARG A 187 5.74 0.48 -10.04
CA ARG A 187 5.17 -0.11 -11.27
C ARG A 187 4.61 -1.51 -11.05
N GLN A 188 5.28 -2.34 -10.25
CA GLN A 188 4.75 -3.65 -9.87
C GLN A 188 3.45 -3.52 -9.07
N LEU A 189 3.36 -2.52 -8.18
CA LEU A 189 2.15 -2.25 -7.41
C LEU A 189 0.99 -1.81 -8.30
N LEU A 190 1.24 -0.94 -9.29
CA LEU A 190 0.23 -0.54 -10.28
C LEU A 190 -0.30 -1.74 -11.08
N ARG A 191 0.60 -2.64 -11.51
CA ARG A 191 0.22 -3.89 -12.19
C ARG A 191 -0.59 -4.80 -11.28
N LEU A 192 -0.22 -4.92 -10.00
CA LEU A 192 -0.95 -5.72 -9.02
C LEU A 192 -2.38 -5.21 -8.81
N GLN A 193 -2.57 -3.89 -8.74
CA GLN A 193 -3.92 -3.31 -8.68
C GLN A 193 -4.75 -3.67 -9.91
N TRP A 194 -4.14 -3.67 -11.09
CA TRP A 194 -4.81 -4.11 -12.32
C TRP A 194 -5.09 -5.62 -12.36
N ASP A 195 -4.16 -6.45 -11.89
CA ASP A 195 -4.36 -7.89 -11.76
C ASP A 195 -5.57 -8.21 -10.88
N ALA A 196 -5.76 -7.48 -9.78
CA ALA A 196 -6.94 -7.59 -8.91
C ALA A 196 -8.24 -7.18 -9.63
N VAL A 197 -8.23 -6.11 -10.43
CA VAL A 197 -9.37 -5.71 -11.28
C VAL A 197 -9.70 -6.81 -12.29
N ARG A 198 -8.70 -7.37 -12.98
CA ARG A 198 -8.88 -8.48 -13.93
C ARG A 198 -9.42 -9.73 -13.24
N LEU A 199 -8.99 -10.00 -12.02
CA LEU A 199 -9.51 -11.10 -11.21
C LEU A 199 -11.00 -10.88 -10.91
N ALA A 200 -11.39 -9.70 -10.43
CA ALA A 200 -12.80 -9.35 -10.21
C ALA A 200 -13.62 -9.53 -11.50
N ALA A 201 -13.16 -9.00 -12.63
CA ALA A 201 -13.86 -9.16 -13.92
C ALA A 201 -14.05 -10.62 -14.34
N ARG A 202 -13.00 -11.45 -14.25
CA ARG A 202 -13.05 -12.87 -14.65
C ARG A 202 -13.97 -13.68 -13.75
N SER A 203 -14.00 -13.37 -12.46
CA SER A 203 -14.79 -14.12 -11.49
C SER A 203 -16.29 -14.05 -11.75
N ARG A 204 -16.79 -13.00 -12.40
CA ARG A 204 -18.19 -12.89 -12.83
C ARG A 204 -18.64 -14.04 -13.74
N ARG A 205 -17.71 -14.62 -14.52
CA ARG A 205 -18.01 -15.74 -15.43
C ARG A 205 -18.13 -17.08 -14.70
N TRP A 206 -17.54 -17.24 -13.52
CA TRP A 206 -17.58 -18.50 -12.78
C TRP A 206 -18.99 -18.85 -12.30
N HIS A 207 -19.83 -17.85 -12.04
CA HIS A 207 -21.23 -18.08 -11.69
C HIS A 207 -22.16 -18.31 -12.88
N VAL A 208 -21.75 -17.94 -14.10
CA VAL A 208 -22.53 -18.23 -15.31
C VAL A 208 -22.37 -19.70 -15.72
N SER A 209 -21.19 -20.28 -15.49
CA SER A 209 -20.88 -21.67 -15.85
C SER A 209 -21.29 -22.72 -14.79
N GLY A 210 -21.77 -22.31 -13.61
CA GLY A 210 -22.27 -23.21 -12.56
C GLY A 210 -23.78 -23.44 -12.60
N LYS A 211 -24.46 -23.04 -13.68
CA LYS A 211 -25.89 -23.27 -13.95
C LYS A 211 -26.10 -24.11 -15.21
N ALA A 212 -25.26 -25.13 -15.43
CA ALA A 212 -25.50 -26.18 -16.42
C ALA A 212 -25.71 -27.50 -15.68
#